data_AF-A0A8T2WKC0-F1
#
_entry.id   AF-A0A8T2WKC0-F1
#
_cell.length_a   1.000
_cell.length_b   1.000
_cell.length_c   1.000
_cell.angle_alpha   90.00
_cell.angle_beta   90.00
_cell.angle_gamma   90.00
#
_symmetry.space_group_name_H-M   'P 1'
#
loop_
_entity.id
_entity.type
_entity.pdbx_description
1 polymer ?
#
loop_
_entity_poly.entity_id
_entity_poly.type
_entity_poly.pdbx_seq_one_letter_code
_entity_poly.pdbx_strand_id
1 'polypeptide(L)'
;DLLEALNQIEEGVKDNIKKLSSFDKYKQEVLLGHLDWSPMHKNPAFWCENFTNFEENDFQILRFLVTILDTSNDPRALAVACFDLSQFIQYHPAGRIIVTDLKAKERMMKLMNHENAEVIKNALLCIQRLFLGAKYASFLQV
;
A
#
# COMPACT_ATOMS: atom_id res chain seq x y z
N ASP A 1 -28.46 22.77 16.77
CA ASP A 1 -28.68 23.89 15.83
C ASP A 1 -28.66 23.31 14.41
N LEU A 2 -29.62 23.67 13.55
CA LEU A 2 -29.75 23.13 12.20
C LEU A 2 -28.63 23.60 11.27
N LEU A 3 -28.07 24.78 11.55
CA LEU A 3 -27.01 25.41 10.76
C LEU A 3 -25.65 24.72 11.01
N GLU A 4 -25.43 24.29 12.25
CA GLU A 4 -24.25 23.52 12.66
C GLU A 4 -24.23 22.11 12.02
N ALA A 5 -25.39 21.44 11.94
CA ALA A 5 -25.51 20.14 11.29
C ALA A 5 -25.25 20.21 9.77
N LEU A 6 -25.71 21.28 9.10
CA LEU A 6 -25.44 21.54 7.69
C LEU A 6 -23.95 21.73 7.41
N ASN A 7 -23.26 22.52 8.26
CA ASN A 7 -21.82 22.74 8.14
C ASN A 7 -21.02 21.45 8.33
N GLN A 8 -21.38 20.61 9.31
CA GLN A 8 -20.72 19.31 9.53
C GLN A 8 -20.85 18.38 8.31
N ILE A 9 -22.03 18.36 7.66
CA ILE A 9 -22.24 17.56 6.44
C ILE A 9 -21.42 18.12 5.28
N GLU A 10 -21.37 19.44 5.09
CA GLU A 10 -20.61 20.07 4.02
C GLU A 10 -19.09 19.83 4.17
N GLU A 11 -18.57 19.92 5.39
CA GLU A 11 -17.18 19.58 5.69
C GLU A 11 -16.89 18.10 5.39
N GLY A 12 -17.77 17.19 5.80
CA GLY A 12 -17.65 15.76 5.51
C GLY A 12 -17.61 15.45 4.02
N VAL A 13 -18.41 16.13 3.21
CA VAL A 13 -18.38 16.00 1.73
C VAL A 13 -17.06 16.50 1.16
N LYS A 14 -16.57 17.68 1.58
CA LYS A 14 -15.29 18.23 1.11
C LYS A 14 -14.11 17.33 1.47
N ASP A 15 -14.11 16.75 2.66
CA ASP A 15 -13.06 15.83 3.09
C ASP A 15 -13.11 14.50 2.33
N ASN A 16 -14.32 13.97 2.06
CA ASN A 16 -14.47 12.80 1.20
C ASN A 16 -13.97 13.04 -0.23
N ILE A 17 -14.25 14.21 -0.82
CA ILE A 17 -13.73 14.59 -2.15
C ILE A 17 -12.20 14.67 -2.14
N LYS A 18 -11.59 15.26 -1.10
CA LYS A 18 -10.12 15.33 -0.97
C LYS A 18 -9.48 13.95 -0.84
N LYS A 19 -10.09 13.04 -0.07
CA LYS A 19 -9.63 11.65 0.11
C LYS A 19 -9.73 10.85 -1.18
N LEU A 20 -10.84 10.94 -1.90
CA LEU A 20 -10.98 10.31 -3.22
C LEU A 20 -9.90 10.83 -4.18
N SER A 21 -9.67 12.16 -4.20
CA SER A 21 -8.60 12.76 -5.00
C SER A 21 -7.20 12.25 -4.62
N SER A 22 -6.96 11.91 -3.35
CA SER A 22 -5.64 11.42 -2.91
C SER A 22 -5.41 9.96 -3.29
N PHE A 23 -6.43 9.10 -3.19
CA PHE A 23 -6.36 7.72 -3.70
C PHE A 23 -6.29 7.67 -5.22
N ASP A 24 -6.99 8.53 -5.95
CA ASP A 24 -6.91 8.59 -7.41
C ASP A 24 -5.50 8.97 -7.90
N LYS A 25 -4.84 9.92 -7.22
CA LYS A 25 -3.42 10.26 -7.51
C LYS A 25 -2.50 9.07 -7.28
N TYR A 26 -2.67 8.37 -6.15
CA TYR A 26 -1.93 7.14 -5.86
C TYR A 26 -2.14 6.08 -6.94
N LYS A 27 -3.40 5.84 -7.37
CA LYS A 27 -3.70 4.91 -8.46
C LYS A 27 -2.98 5.29 -9.75
N GLN A 28 -3.01 6.56 -10.13
CA GLN A 28 -2.31 7.04 -11.32
C GLN A 28 -0.80 6.80 -11.25
N GLU A 29 -0.18 7.09 -10.11
CA GLU A 29 1.24 6.84 -9.86
C GLU A 29 1.60 5.35 -10.05
N VAL A 30 0.82 4.45 -9.44
CA VAL A 30 1.01 2.99 -9.56
C VAL A 30 0.82 2.51 -11.00
N LEU A 31 -0.24 2.98 -11.69
CA LEU A 31 -0.54 2.55 -13.06
C LEU A 31 0.52 3.04 -14.07
N LEU A 32 1.16 4.18 -13.82
CA LEU A 32 2.27 4.68 -14.62
C LEU A 32 3.59 3.95 -14.33
N GLY A 33 3.69 3.23 -13.21
CA GLY A 33 4.88 2.49 -12.81
C GLY A 33 6.02 3.36 -12.28
N HIS A 34 5.78 4.65 -12.08
CA HIS A 34 6.77 5.62 -11.58
C HIS A 34 6.48 5.97 -10.13
N LEU A 35 6.77 5.05 -9.20
CA LEU A 35 6.55 5.32 -7.78
C LEU A 35 7.70 6.13 -7.18
N ASP A 36 7.34 7.16 -6.41
CA ASP A 36 8.27 7.91 -5.55
C ASP A 36 7.69 7.99 -4.13
N TRP A 37 8.54 8.33 -3.17
CA TRP A 37 8.11 8.48 -1.79
C TRP A 37 7.25 9.73 -1.60
N SER A 38 5.94 9.55 -1.71
CA SER A 38 4.92 10.56 -1.40
C SER A 38 4.23 10.31 -0.03
N PRO A 39 3.50 11.30 0.51
CA PRO A 39 2.72 11.12 1.73
C PRO A 39 1.69 9.98 1.66
N MET A 40 1.22 9.59 0.46
CA MET A 40 0.22 8.52 0.31
C MET A 40 0.81 7.16 0.71
N HIS A 41 2.07 6.90 0.37
CA HIS A 41 2.75 5.67 0.79
C HIS A 41 2.97 5.64 2.30
N LYS A 42 3.40 6.78 2.88
CA LYS A 42 3.89 6.81 4.26
C LYS A 42 2.82 7.04 5.33
N ASN A 43 1.67 7.63 4.98
CA ASN A 43 0.65 8.02 5.94
C ASN A 43 -0.22 6.83 6.40
N PRO A 44 -0.18 6.43 7.68
CA PRO A 44 -1.07 5.40 8.24
C PRO A 44 -2.55 5.64 7.97
N ALA A 45 -3.01 6.89 8.03
CA ALA A 45 -4.41 7.23 7.82
C ALA A 45 -4.86 6.93 6.39
N PHE A 46 -3.99 7.15 5.40
CA PHE A 46 -4.29 6.80 4.01
C PHE A 46 -4.63 5.31 3.86
N TRP A 47 -3.80 4.43 4.42
CA TRP A 47 -4.01 2.99 4.34
C TRP A 47 -5.24 2.53 5.13
N CYS A 48 -5.45 3.07 6.32
CA CYS A 48 -6.61 2.77 7.14
C CYS A 48 -7.92 3.19 6.47
N GLU A 49 -7.94 4.31 5.76
CA GLU A 49 -9.13 4.83 5.10
C GLU A 49 -9.40 4.20 3.73
N ASN A 50 -8.36 3.75 3.01
CA ASN A 50 -8.47 3.33 1.62
C ASN A 50 -8.31 1.83 1.39
N PHE A 51 -8.07 0.99 2.42
CA PHE A 51 -7.79 -0.44 2.19
C PHE A 51 -8.89 -1.16 1.39
N THR A 52 -10.16 -0.79 1.54
CA THR A 52 -11.28 -1.36 0.76
C THR A 52 -11.22 -0.96 -0.71
N ASN A 53 -10.70 0.23 -1.03
CA ASN A 53 -10.61 0.71 -2.42
C ASN A 53 -9.58 -0.09 -3.23
N PHE A 54 -8.64 -0.78 -2.57
CA PHE A 54 -7.73 -1.71 -3.25
C PHE A 54 -8.41 -3.00 -3.72
N GLU A 55 -9.64 -3.29 -3.27
CA GLU A 55 -10.43 -4.44 -3.75
C GLU A 55 -11.06 -4.19 -5.13
N GLU A 56 -11.11 -2.92 -5.58
CA GLU A 56 -11.69 -2.53 -6.86
C GLU A 56 -11.01 -3.23 -8.05
N ASN A 57 -11.81 -3.56 -9.07
CA ASN A 57 -11.35 -4.13 -10.34
C ASN A 57 -10.49 -5.40 -10.16
N ASP A 58 -10.93 -6.33 -9.30
CA ASP A 58 -10.19 -7.56 -8.99
C ASP A 58 -8.76 -7.27 -8.52
N PHE A 59 -8.63 -6.38 -7.53
CA PHE A 59 -7.35 -5.99 -6.95
C PHE A 59 -6.35 -5.44 -7.96
N GLN A 60 -6.82 -4.69 -8.98
CA GLN A 60 -5.99 -4.20 -10.08
C GLN A 60 -4.72 -3.48 -9.60
N ILE A 61 -4.85 -2.61 -8.60
CA ILE A 61 -3.72 -1.84 -8.07
C ILE A 61 -2.67 -2.76 -7.44
N LEU A 62 -3.08 -3.75 -6.65
CA LEU A 62 -2.15 -4.73 -6.08
C LEU A 62 -1.47 -5.56 -7.17
N ARG A 63 -2.19 -5.94 -8.23
CA ARG A 63 -1.63 -6.65 -9.39
C ARG A 63 -0.58 -5.82 -10.13
N PHE A 64 -0.81 -4.51 -10.27
CA PHE A 64 0.17 -3.59 -10.84
C PHE A 64 1.40 -3.46 -9.95
N LEU A 65 1.24 -3.31 -8.63
CA LEU A 65 2.36 -3.32 -7.69
C LEU A 65 3.20 -4.60 -7.83
N VAL A 66 2.56 -5.78 -7.91
CA VAL A 66 3.25 -7.05 -8.14
C VAL A 66 3.96 -7.08 -9.50
N THR A 67 3.35 -6.52 -10.54
CA THR A 67 3.98 -6.41 -11.87
C THR A 67 5.25 -5.56 -11.81
N ILE A 68 5.22 -4.45 -11.07
CA ILE A 68 6.38 -3.56 -10.89
C ILE A 68 7.54 -4.30 -10.21
N LEU A 69 7.26 -5.21 -9.26
CA LEU A 69 8.31 -6.06 -8.66
C LEU A 69 9.02 -6.96 -9.69
N ASP A 70 8.34 -7.34 -10.76
CA ASP A 70 8.86 -8.24 -11.79
C ASP A 70 9.51 -7.50 -12.96
N THR A 71 9.06 -6.28 -13.28
CA THR A 71 9.44 -5.60 -14.53
C THR A 71 10.26 -4.33 -14.33
N SER A 72 10.24 -3.72 -13.15
CA SER A 72 10.99 -2.48 -12.91
C SER A 72 12.45 -2.77 -12.61
N ASN A 73 13.33 -1.94 -13.18
CA ASN A 73 14.74 -1.87 -12.81
C ASN A 73 15.05 -0.63 -11.96
N ASP A 74 14.05 0.20 -11.66
CA ASP A 74 14.21 1.36 -10.78
C ASP A 74 14.16 0.89 -9.31
N PRO A 75 15.28 0.98 -8.57
CA PRO A 75 15.30 0.56 -7.17
C PRO A 75 14.31 1.33 -6.30
N ARG A 76 13.98 2.57 -6.66
CA ARG A 76 13.02 3.37 -5.92
C ARG A 76 11.61 2.84 -6.10
N ALA A 77 11.17 2.65 -7.34
CA ALA A 77 9.86 2.06 -7.61
C ALA A 77 9.71 0.67 -6.96
N LEU A 78 10.76 -0.16 -7.00
CA LEU A 78 10.78 -1.46 -6.33
C LEU A 78 10.64 -1.34 -4.81
N ALA A 79 11.38 -0.42 -4.18
CA ALA A 79 11.32 -0.21 -2.74
C ALA A 79 9.93 0.27 -2.28
N VAL A 80 9.34 1.22 -3.01
CA VAL A 80 7.99 1.73 -2.71
C VAL A 80 6.94 0.64 -2.91
N ALA A 81 7.00 -0.12 -4.02
CA ALA A 81 6.05 -1.21 -4.26
C ALA A 81 6.16 -2.33 -3.20
N CYS A 82 7.37 -2.65 -2.75
CA CYS A 82 7.58 -3.58 -1.62
C CYS A 82 6.91 -3.08 -0.35
N PHE A 83 7.11 -1.79 -0.04
CA PHE A 83 6.55 -1.17 1.13
C PHE A 83 5.02 -1.12 1.06
N ASP A 84 4.44 -0.71 -0.05
CA ASP A 84 3.00 -0.58 -0.24
C ASP A 84 2.27 -1.91 -0.05
N LEU A 85 2.80 -3.01 -0.61
CA LEU A 85 2.25 -4.35 -0.37
C LEU A 85 2.33 -4.72 1.12
N SER A 86 3.41 -4.34 1.81
CA SER A 86 3.54 -4.55 3.24
C SER A 86 2.51 -3.74 4.04
N GLN A 87 2.17 -2.53 3.60
CA GLN A 87 1.17 -1.67 4.22
C GLN A 87 -0.23 -2.26 4.01
N PHE A 88 -0.57 -2.68 2.79
CA PHE A 88 -1.84 -3.36 2.54
C PHE A 88 -2.02 -4.59 3.44
N ILE A 89 -0.99 -5.43 3.59
CA ILE A 89 -1.02 -6.58 4.52
C ILE A 89 -1.29 -6.14 5.97
N GLN A 90 -0.74 -5.00 6.38
CA GLN A 90 -0.89 -4.51 7.75
C GLN A 90 -2.31 -4.01 8.04
N TYR A 91 -2.90 -3.26 7.11
CA TYR A 91 -4.18 -2.58 7.35
C TYR A 91 -5.40 -3.40 6.91
N HIS A 92 -5.25 -4.29 5.92
CA HIS A 92 -6.35 -5.09 5.41
C HIS A 92 -6.52 -6.39 6.21
N PRO A 93 -7.71 -6.72 6.76
CA PRO A 93 -7.92 -7.93 7.57
C PRO A 93 -7.55 -9.24 6.85
N ALA A 94 -7.88 -9.33 5.56
CA ALA A 94 -7.52 -10.46 4.69
C ALA A 94 -6.22 -10.24 3.89
N GLY A 95 -5.45 -9.19 4.18
CA GLY A 95 -4.35 -8.73 3.31
C GLY A 95 -3.28 -9.80 3.05
N ARG A 96 -3.00 -10.67 4.02
CA ARG A 96 -2.08 -11.81 3.83
C ARG A 96 -2.56 -12.83 2.83
N ILE A 97 -3.83 -13.19 2.91
CA ILE A 97 -4.44 -14.20 2.02
C ILE A 97 -4.40 -13.63 0.61
N ILE A 98 -4.90 -12.40 0.43
CA ILE A 98 -4.93 -11.70 -0.84
C ILE A 98 -3.53 -11.58 -1.47
N VAL A 99 -2.53 -11.08 -0.73
CA VAL A 99 -1.17 -10.92 -1.28
C VAL A 99 -0.48 -12.26 -1.55
N THR A 100 -0.82 -13.31 -0.80
CA THR A 100 -0.35 -14.67 -1.07
C THR A 100 -0.94 -15.22 -2.36
N ASP A 101 -2.24 -15.04 -2.57
CA ASP A 101 -2.96 -15.49 -3.78
C ASP A 101 -2.48 -14.75 -5.04
N LEU A 102 -2.07 -13.48 -4.88
CA LEU A 102 -1.39 -12.70 -5.92
C LEU A 102 0.06 -13.16 -6.21
N LYS A 103 0.55 -14.20 -5.52
CA LYS A 103 1.90 -14.78 -5.70
C LYS A 103 3.06 -13.80 -5.50
N ALA A 104 2.85 -12.74 -4.73
CA ALA A 104 3.88 -11.71 -4.48
C ALA A 104 5.08 -12.26 -3.65
N LYS A 105 4.85 -13.32 -2.86
CA LYS A 105 5.85 -13.90 -1.95
C LYS A 105 7.16 -14.27 -2.66
N GLU A 106 7.08 -14.99 -3.77
CA GLU A 106 8.28 -15.43 -4.50
C GLU A 106 9.07 -14.25 -5.05
N ARG A 107 8.37 -13.18 -5.45
CA ARG A 107 8.99 -11.95 -5.97
C ARG A 107 9.71 -11.20 -4.87
N MET A 108 9.06 -11.02 -3.72
CA MET A 108 9.65 -10.41 -2.54
C MET A 108 10.89 -11.15 -2.05
N MET A 109 10.87 -12.49 -2.01
CA MET A 109 12.05 -13.28 -1.61
C MET A 109 13.23 -13.09 -2.56
N LYS A 110 13.00 -12.88 -3.86
CA LYS A 110 14.08 -12.53 -4.81
C LYS A 110 14.64 -11.13 -4.51
N LEU A 111 13.77 -10.15 -4.29
CA LEU A 111 14.17 -8.77 -3.99
C LEU A 111 14.90 -8.59 -2.66
N MET A 112 14.78 -9.53 -1.72
CA MET A 112 15.62 -9.56 -0.50
C MET A 112 17.12 -9.76 -0.79
N ASN A 113 17.50 -10.19 -1.99
CA ASN A 113 18.90 -10.32 -2.44
C ASN A 113 19.28 -9.23 -3.45
N HIS A 114 18.48 -8.17 -3.57
CA HIS A 114 18.76 -7.05 -4.47
C HIS A 114 20.00 -6.27 -4.02
N GLU A 115 20.71 -5.60 -4.92
CA GLU A 115 21.92 -4.83 -4.57
C GLU A 115 21.63 -3.55 -3.76
N ASN A 116 20.46 -2.96 -4.01
CA ASN A 116 20.01 -1.76 -3.30
C ASN A 116 19.45 -2.10 -1.91
N ALA A 117 20.05 -1.51 -0.87
CA ALA A 117 19.68 -1.75 0.52
C ALA A 117 18.24 -1.34 0.89
N GLU A 118 17.68 -0.31 0.24
CA GLU A 118 16.30 0.13 0.49
C GLU A 118 15.29 -0.88 -0.06
N VAL A 119 15.58 -1.46 -1.23
CA VAL A 119 14.78 -2.57 -1.79
C VAL A 119 14.82 -3.77 -0.85
N ILE A 120 16.01 -4.19 -0.40
CA ILE A 120 16.18 -5.31 0.54
C ILE A 120 15.35 -5.06 1.81
N LYS A 121 15.49 -3.88 2.40
CA LYS A 121 14.79 -3.51 3.64
C LYS A 121 13.28 -3.63 3.50
N ASN A 122 12.71 -3.07 2.44
CA ASN A 122 11.25 -3.05 2.24
C ASN A 122 10.72 -4.42 1.82
N ALA A 123 11.46 -5.19 1.02
CA ALA A 123 11.10 -6.57 0.69
C ALA A 123 11.09 -7.47 1.95
N LEU A 124 12.10 -7.34 2.80
CA LEU A 124 12.18 -8.06 4.07
C LEU A 124 11.01 -7.69 4.99
N LEU A 125 10.67 -6.41 5.12
CA LEU A 125 9.51 -5.96 5.89
C LEU A 125 8.21 -6.59 5.38
N CYS A 126 8.00 -6.59 4.05
CA CYS A 126 6.82 -7.20 3.46
C CYS A 126 6.73 -8.71 3.76
N ILE A 127 7.86 -9.42 3.64
CA ILE A 127 7.95 -10.85 3.97
C ILE A 127 7.64 -11.09 5.45
N GLN A 128 8.23 -10.31 6.36
CA GLN A 128 7.95 -10.42 7.79
C GLN A 128 6.45 -10.28 8.09
N ARG A 129 5.77 -9.30 7.48
CA ARG A 129 4.33 -9.09 7.68
C ARG A 129 3.46 -10.18 7.06
N LEU A 130 3.94 -10.80 5.98
CA LEU A 130 3.25 -11.93 5.34
C LEU A 130 3.25 -13.17 6.24
N PHE A 131 4.33 -13.42 6.97
CA PHE A 131 4.50 -14.62 7.80
C PHE A 131 4.13 -14.44 9.28
N LEU A 132 4.34 -13.27 9.85
CA LEU A 132 4.14 -13.04 11.29
C LEU A 132 2.70 -12.61 11.56
N GLY A 133 2.02 -13.28 12.51
CA GLY A 133 0.69 -12.93 13.04
C GLY A 133 0.48 -11.42 13.30
N ALA A 134 -0.74 -10.89 13.20
CA ALA A 134 -1.00 -9.43 13.37
C ALA A 134 -0.46 -8.90 14.71
N LYS A 135 -0.50 -9.76 15.75
CA LYS A 135 0.07 -9.51 17.07
C LYS A 135 1.60 -9.37 17.08
N TYR A 136 2.34 -10.00 16.17
CA TYR A 136 3.80 -9.97 16.13
C TYR A 136 4.34 -8.83 15.26
N ALA A 137 3.62 -8.46 14.19
CA ALA A 137 4.00 -7.35 13.32
C ALA A 137 3.96 -5.98 14.05
N SER A 138 3.07 -5.81 15.03
CA SER A 138 3.01 -4.59 15.87
C SER A 138 4.22 -4.40 16.78
N PHE A 139 4.92 -5.47 17.16
CA PHE A 139 6.11 -5.38 18.01
C PHE A 139 7.39 -5.00 17.24
N LEU A 140 7.37 -5.09 15.91
CA LEU A 140 8.50 -4.71 15.05
C LEU A 140 8.48 -3.23 14.65
N GLN A 141 7.60 -2.42 15.26
CA GLN A 141 7.44 -0.99 14.97
C GLN A 141 8.35 -0.07 15.81
N VAL A 142 9.50 -0.57 16.28
CA VAL A 142 10.50 0.24 17.03
C VAL A 142 11.55 0.78 16.09
#